data_AF-A0A1B6MBE7-F1
#
_entry.id   AF-A0A1B6MBE7-F1
#
_cell.length_a   1.000
_cell.length_b   1.000
_cell.length_c   1.000
_cell.angle_alpha   90.00
_cell.angle_beta   90.00
_cell.angle_gamma   90.00
#
_symmetry.space_group_name_H-M   'P 1'
#
loop_
_entity.id
_entity.type
_entity.pdbx_description
1 polymer ?
#
loop_
_entity_poly.entity_id
_entity_poly.type
_entity_poly.pdbx_seq_one_letter_code
_entity_poly.pdbx_strand_id
1 'polypeptide(L)'
;MDEEKKRFIERGSHKGKGIAVFTSGGDSQGMNAAVRAVVRMGIYLGCKVFFIKEGYQGMVDGGNNIVEANWSSVSSIIHKGGTVIGSARCTDFRERVGRQKAARNLVEKGITNLVVIGGDGSLTGANLFRQEWPSLLDSLLQSGEITKEQREKYKYLHIAGLVGSIDNDFCGTDMTIGTDSALHRIIEAIDAIVSTAYSHQRTFIMEVMGRQCGYLAIVTALTSEADYVFCPESPPPSDWPIKLCNKLEQERAAGQRLNIIIVAEGAIDRDGVPITAENVKQVVVDNLKQDTRITVLGHVQRGGSPSAFDRVLGCRMGAEAVMALMEATPDTEACVVSLDGNQAVRLPLMECVERTKAVAQAMTDKKWELAVQLRGRSFARNLETYKMLTRLKPPRSAFDESGKGLEGYTLAVMHIGAPACGMNAAVRSFVRNCIYRGDTVYGIHDGVEGLIAGNVQVMKWSDVTGWVGQG
;
A
#
# COMPACT_ATOMS: atom_id res chain seq x y z
N MET A 1 12.99 -8.78 42.28
CA MET A 1 13.30 -10.15 41.81
C MET A 1 12.56 -10.27 40.50
N ASP A 2 13.15 -9.65 39.48
CA ASP A 2 12.53 -9.43 38.18
C ASP A 2 12.56 -10.73 37.38
N GLU A 3 11.40 -11.16 36.89
CA GLU A 3 11.32 -12.14 35.82
C GLU A 3 12.09 -11.59 34.61
N GLU A 4 13.24 -12.17 34.30
CA GLU A 4 13.84 -12.09 32.98
C GLU A 4 12.77 -12.50 31.96
N LYS A 5 12.11 -11.51 31.33
CA LYS A 5 11.27 -11.72 30.16
C LYS A 5 12.07 -12.55 29.16
N LYS A 6 11.74 -13.85 29.03
CA LYS A 6 12.34 -14.77 28.06
C LYS A 6 12.37 -14.07 26.71
N ARG A 7 13.54 -13.59 26.29
CA ARG A 7 13.74 -12.79 25.06
C ARG A 7 13.51 -13.61 23.78
N PHE A 8 13.37 -14.92 23.91
CA PHE A 8 13.21 -15.86 22.82
C PHE A 8 12.09 -16.85 23.12
N ILE A 9 11.21 -17.05 22.14
CA ILE A 9 10.12 -18.03 22.21
C ILE A 9 10.71 -19.43 22.12
N GLU A 10 10.26 -20.32 22.99
CA GLU A 10 10.83 -21.66 23.11
C GLU A 10 10.48 -22.52 21.89
N ARG A 11 11.49 -23.11 21.25
CA ARG A 11 11.31 -23.98 20.09
C ARG A 11 10.41 -25.15 20.45
N GLY A 12 9.37 -25.39 19.65
CA GLY A 12 8.45 -26.51 19.86
C GLY A 12 7.38 -26.30 20.93
N SER A 13 7.20 -25.07 21.44
CA SER A 13 6.21 -24.74 22.49
C SER A 13 4.76 -25.06 22.14
N HIS A 14 4.42 -25.24 20.86
CA HIS A 14 3.07 -25.46 20.36
C HIS A 14 2.94 -26.73 19.51
N LYS A 15 3.63 -27.79 19.94
CA LYS A 15 3.63 -29.10 19.26
C LYS A 15 2.21 -29.63 19.06
N GLY A 16 1.90 -30.01 17.82
CA GLY A 16 0.63 -30.67 17.47
C GLY A 16 -0.54 -29.74 17.14
N LYS A 17 -0.39 -28.41 17.26
CA LYS A 17 -1.37 -27.45 16.72
C LYS A 17 -1.29 -27.41 15.19
N GLY A 18 -2.44 -27.36 14.52
CA GLY A 18 -2.56 -27.24 13.06
C GLY A 18 -2.79 -25.78 12.65
N ILE A 19 -1.93 -25.26 11.77
CA ILE A 19 -2.02 -23.92 11.18
C ILE A 19 -2.18 -24.07 9.67
N ALA A 20 -3.06 -23.30 9.04
CA ALA A 20 -3.06 -23.18 7.59
C ALA A 20 -2.88 -21.73 7.14
N VAL A 21 -2.18 -21.56 6.02
CA VAL A 21 -1.98 -20.27 5.36
C VAL A 21 -2.50 -20.32 3.94
N PHE A 22 -3.17 -19.25 3.53
CA PHE A 22 -3.67 -19.10 2.18
C PHE A 22 -3.68 -17.66 1.71
N THR A 23 -3.58 -17.48 0.40
CA THR A 23 -3.70 -16.18 -0.25
C THR A 23 -5.04 -16.09 -0.96
N SER A 24 -5.73 -14.95 -0.80
CA SER A 24 -7.03 -14.73 -1.41
C SER A 24 -7.18 -13.29 -1.91
N GLY A 25 -7.93 -13.13 -3.00
CA GLY A 25 -8.13 -11.83 -3.63
C GLY A 25 -7.05 -11.52 -4.66
N GLY A 26 -6.82 -10.23 -4.90
CA GLY A 26 -5.75 -9.78 -5.78
C GLY A 26 -4.38 -10.15 -5.22
N ASP A 27 -3.50 -10.69 -6.06
CA ASP A 27 -2.13 -10.94 -5.67
C ASP A 27 -1.35 -9.63 -5.51
N SER A 28 -0.32 -9.68 -4.68
CA SER A 28 0.60 -8.57 -4.43
C SER A 28 2.00 -9.10 -4.14
N GLN A 29 3.01 -8.33 -4.52
CA GLN A 29 4.40 -8.71 -4.33
C GLN A 29 4.72 -8.71 -2.83
N GLY A 30 5.28 -9.81 -2.32
CA GLY A 30 5.59 -9.98 -0.90
C GLY A 30 4.66 -10.98 -0.19
N MET A 31 3.54 -11.39 -0.79
CA MET A 31 2.72 -12.50 -0.28
C MET A 31 3.54 -13.77 -0.05
N ASN A 32 4.46 -14.11 -0.96
CA ASN A 32 5.38 -15.24 -0.79
C ASN A 32 6.32 -15.09 0.41
N ALA A 33 6.73 -13.87 0.77
CA ALA A 33 7.54 -13.62 1.95
C ALA A 33 6.74 -13.86 3.23
N ALA A 34 5.47 -13.44 3.26
CA ALA A 34 4.54 -13.71 4.34
C ALA A 34 4.24 -15.21 4.49
N VAL A 35 3.88 -15.90 3.40
CA VAL A 35 3.68 -17.37 3.39
C VAL A 35 4.91 -18.09 3.92
N ARG A 36 6.12 -17.70 3.45
CA ARG A 36 7.37 -18.26 3.94
C ARG A 36 7.54 -18.06 5.44
N ALA A 37 7.30 -16.87 5.96
CA ALA A 37 7.47 -16.59 7.38
C ALA A 37 6.47 -17.37 8.24
N VAL A 38 5.21 -17.46 7.84
CA VAL A 38 4.20 -18.27 8.54
C VAL A 38 4.62 -19.74 8.62
N VAL A 39 5.08 -20.33 7.52
CA VAL A 39 5.54 -21.73 7.51
C VAL A 39 6.76 -21.92 8.40
N ARG A 40 7.79 -21.07 8.28
CA ARG A 40 9.03 -21.21 9.05
C ARG A 40 8.77 -21.01 10.54
N MET A 41 7.99 -20.00 10.91
CA MET A 41 7.66 -19.69 12.29
C MET A 41 6.77 -20.78 12.90
N GLY A 42 5.75 -21.25 12.19
CA GLY A 42 4.89 -22.34 12.66
C GLY A 42 5.68 -23.62 12.91
N ILE A 43 6.57 -24.02 11.99
CA ILE A 43 7.44 -25.19 12.16
C ILE A 43 8.42 -24.98 13.33
N TYR A 44 8.97 -23.78 13.49
CA TYR A 44 9.86 -23.46 14.61
C TYR A 44 9.16 -23.64 15.97
N LEU A 45 7.89 -23.28 16.07
CA LEU A 45 7.06 -23.49 17.26
C LEU A 45 6.52 -24.94 17.40
N GLY A 46 6.82 -25.83 16.45
CA GLY A 46 6.41 -27.23 16.47
C GLY A 46 5.00 -27.50 15.92
N CYS A 47 4.36 -26.52 15.30
CA CYS A 47 3.06 -26.68 14.67
C CYS A 47 3.16 -27.47 13.36
N LYS A 48 2.06 -28.12 12.97
CA LYS A 48 1.88 -28.60 11.60
C LYS A 48 1.31 -27.48 10.76
N VAL A 49 2.02 -27.08 9.71
CA VAL A 49 1.59 -25.97 8.84
C VAL A 49 1.11 -26.51 7.50
N PHE A 50 0.00 -26.00 7.00
CA PHE A 50 -0.59 -26.40 5.73
C PHE A 50 -0.71 -25.20 4.78
N PHE A 51 -0.45 -25.43 3.50
CA PHE A 51 -0.92 -24.54 2.45
C PHE A 51 -2.35 -24.87 2.11
N ILE A 52 -3.17 -23.86 1.84
CA ILE A 52 -4.41 -24.03 1.11
C ILE A 52 -4.22 -23.34 -0.24
N LYS A 53 -4.26 -24.13 -1.31
CA LYS A 53 -4.06 -23.65 -2.67
C LYS A 53 -5.30 -22.90 -3.16
N GLU A 54 -5.14 -21.96 -4.09
CA GLU A 54 -6.23 -21.24 -4.74
C GLU A 54 -7.20 -20.54 -3.75
N GLY A 55 -6.67 -20.13 -2.59
CA GLY A 55 -7.41 -19.42 -1.56
C GLY A 55 -8.62 -20.18 -1.01
N TYR A 56 -9.78 -19.50 -0.93
CA TYR A 56 -11.01 -20.11 -0.44
C TYR A 56 -11.50 -21.27 -1.31
N GLN A 57 -11.20 -21.25 -2.62
CA GLN A 57 -11.63 -22.32 -3.51
C GLN A 57 -10.99 -23.65 -3.12
N GLY A 58 -9.66 -23.69 -2.93
CA GLY A 58 -9.01 -24.91 -2.48
C GLY A 58 -9.37 -25.31 -1.04
N MET A 59 -9.83 -24.36 -0.21
CA MET A 59 -10.39 -24.68 1.10
C MET A 59 -11.70 -25.47 0.97
N VAL A 60 -12.57 -25.07 0.04
CA VAL A 60 -13.84 -25.75 -0.26
C VAL A 60 -13.61 -27.10 -0.94
N ASP A 61 -12.69 -27.14 -1.91
CA ASP A 61 -12.37 -28.35 -2.68
C ASP A 61 -11.68 -29.42 -1.82
N GLY A 62 -10.85 -29.00 -0.86
CA GLY A 62 -10.14 -29.91 0.04
C GLY A 62 -9.12 -30.80 -0.68
N GLY A 63 -8.89 -32.01 -0.14
CA GLY A 63 -8.02 -33.01 -0.76
C GLY A 63 -6.60 -32.49 -1.04
N ASN A 64 -6.20 -32.52 -2.31
CA ASN A 64 -4.85 -32.12 -2.78
C ASN A 64 -4.61 -30.60 -2.76
N ASN A 65 -5.63 -29.81 -2.44
CA ASN A 65 -5.49 -28.37 -2.27
C ASN A 65 -5.04 -27.99 -0.85
N ILE A 66 -5.18 -28.88 0.14
CA ILE A 66 -4.69 -28.67 1.51
C ILE A 66 -3.46 -29.55 1.75
N VAL A 67 -2.28 -28.95 1.60
CA VAL A 67 -1.00 -29.67 1.56
C VAL A 67 -0.15 -29.29 2.76
N GLU A 68 0.35 -30.29 3.51
CA GLU A 68 1.29 -30.05 4.61
C GLU A 68 2.59 -29.45 4.06
N ALA A 69 2.98 -28.31 4.61
CA ALA A 69 4.20 -27.61 4.29
C ALA A 69 5.35 -28.15 5.13
N ASN A 70 6.55 -28.12 4.56
CA ASN A 70 7.79 -28.47 5.27
C ASN A 70 8.80 -27.33 5.13
N TRP A 71 9.93 -27.45 5.81
CA TRP A 71 10.96 -26.41 5.79
C TRP A 71 11.42 -26.10 4.36
N SER A 72 11.59 -27.11 3.51
CA SER A 72 12.01 -26.93 2.11
C SER A 72 10.94 -26.31 1.21
N SER A 73 9.64 -26.53 1.47
CA SER A 73 8.55 -26.13 0.56
C SER A 73 8.41 -24.62 0.36
N VAL A 74 8.95 -23.82 1.29
CA VAL A 74 9.03 -22.35 1.20
C VAL A 74 10.46 -21.84 0.96
N SER A 75 11.33 -22.67 0.39
CA SER A 75 12.66 -22.24 -0.05
C SER A 75 12.58 -21.60 -1.43
N SER A 76 13.42 -20.59 -1.68
CA SER A 76 13.48 -19.92 -2.99
C SER A 76 12.16 -19.29 -3.46
N ILE A 77 11.28 -18.89 -2.54
CA ILE A 77 10.02 -18.17 -2.87
C ILE A 77 10.03 -16.70 -2.46
N ILE A 78 10.93 -16.28 -1.56
CA ILE A 78 10.91 -14.92 -0.97
C ILE A 78 11.09 -13.79 -2.00
N HIS A 79 11.78 -14.07 -3.11
CA HIS A 79 12.05 -13.11 -4.19
C HIS A 79 11.02 -13.20 -5.33
N LYS A 80 10.06 -14.13 -5.26
CA LYS A 80 9.06 -14.33 -6.33
C LYS A 80 7.88 -13.38 -6.12
N GLY A 81 7.43 -12.74 -7.20
CA GLY A 81 6.15 -12.01 -7.25
C GLY A 81 4.94 -12.93 -7.12
N GLY A 82 3.76 -12.33 -6.99
CA GLY A 82 2.49 -13.04 -6.82
C GLY A 82 2.47 -13.98 -5.63
N THR A 83 1.79 -15.12 -5.78
CA THR A 83 1.68 -16.17 -4.76
C THR A 83 1.95 -17.56 -5.34
N VAL A 84 2.85 -18.32 -4.73
CA VAL A 84 3.18 -19.71 -5.14
C VAL A 84 2.10 -20.72 -4.78
N ILE A 85 1.14 -20.32 -3.93
CA ILE A 85 0.00 -21.17 -3.54
C ILE A 85 -1.29 -20.77 -4.26
N GLY A 86 -1.23 -19.82 -5.19
CA GLY A 86 -2.39 -19.40 -5.98
C GLY A 86 -3.41 -18.57 -5.20
N SER A 87 -4.33 -17.95 -5.93
CA SER A 87 -5.43 -17.16 -5.38
C SER A 87 -6.58 -17.20 -6.36
N ALA A 88 -7.74 -17.67 -5.92
CA ALA A 88 -8.94 -17.70 -6.73
C ALA A 88 -10.09 -16.95 -6.05
N ARG A 89 -10.95 -16.35 -6.89
CA ARG A 89 -12.30 -15.94 -6.44
C ARG A 89 -13.10 -17.22 -6.19
N CYS A 90 -13.80 -17.27 -5.06
CA CYS A 90 -14.61 -18.42 -4.69
C CYS A 90 -16.07 -17.98 -4.52
N THR A 91 -16.94 -18.40 -5.43
CA THR A 91 -18.39 -18.21 -5.31
C THR A 91 -18.97 -19.12 -4.25
N ASP A 92 -18.50 -20.36 -4.17
CA ASP A 92 -19.03 -21.38 -3.28
C ASP A 92 -18.90 -20.98 -1.82
N PHE A 93 -17.82 -20.30 -1.44
CA PHE A 93 -17.61 -19.82 -0.07
C PHE A 93 -18.57 -18.70 0.35
N ARG A 94 -19.26 -18.05 -0.61
CA ARG A 94 -20.36 -17.12 -0.29
C ARG A 94 -21.60 -17.85 0.19
N GLU A 95 -21.77 -19.11 -0.21
CA GLU A 95 -22.85 -19.96 0.23
C GLU A 95 -22.47 -20.72 1.50
N ARG A 96 -23.44 -20.88 2.41
CA ARG A 96 -23.21 -21.62 3.67
C ARG A 96 -22.77 -23.06 3.42
N VAL A 97 -23.26 -23.70 2.37
CA VAL A 97 -22.87 -25.06 1.96
C VAL A 97 -21.38 -25.14 1.60
N GLY A 98 -20.84 -24.14 0.90
CA GLY A 98 -19.41 -24.11 0.60
C GLY A 98 -18.58 -23.90 1.86
N ARG A 99 -19.01 -23.02 2.77
CA ARG A 99 -18.36 -22.85 4.08
C ARG A 99 -18.41 -24.12 4.93
N GLN A 100 -19.50 -24.86 4.89
CA GLN A 100 -19.62 -26.15 5.58
C GLN A 100 -18.62 -27.19 5.04
N LYS A 101 -18.47 -27.30 3.71
CA LYS A 101 -17.43 -28.15 3.08
C LYS A 101 -16.03 -27.72 3.51
N ALA A 102 -15.74 -26.42 3.50
CA ALA A 102 -14.46 -25.89 3.95
C ALA A 102 -14.17 -26.24 5.41
N ALA A 103 -15.15 -26.08 6.32
CA ALA A 103 -15.01 -26.43 7.72
C ALA A 103 -14.69 -27.92 7.92
N ARG A 104 -15.38 -28.80 7.19
CA ARG A 104 -15.09 -30.24 7.19
C ARG A 104 -13.65 -30.54 6.79
N ASN A 105 -13.20 -29.99 5.66
CA ASN A 105 -11.85 -30.23 5.14
C ASN A 105 -10.75 -29.77 6.13
N LEU A 106 -10.99 -28.66 6.85
CA LEU A 106 -10.07 -28.18 7.89
C LEU A 106 -10.06 -29.12 9.10
N VAL A 107 -11.23 -29.57 9.56
CA VAL A 107 -11.38 -30.51 10.69
C VAL A 107 -10.71 -31.86 10.41
N GLU A 108 -10.88 -32.40 9.20
CA GLU A 108 -10.24 -33.65 8.75
C GLU A 108 -8.70 -33.60 8.86
N LYS A 109 -8.11 -32.42 8.65
CA LYS A 109 -6.66 -32.18 8.76
C LYS A 109 -6.23 -31.70 10.15
N GLY A 110 -7.16 -31.46 11.05
CA GLY A 110 -6.91 -30.92 12.39
C GLY A 110 -6.42 -29.47 12.39
N ILE A 111 -6.91 -28.66 11.46
CA ILE A 111 -6.58 -27.24 11.32
C ILE A 111 -7.63 -26.40 12.04
N THR A 112 -7.20 -25.59 13.01
CA THR A 112 -8.05 -24.62 13.74
C THR A 112 -7.46 -23.22 13.80
N ASN A 113 -6.32 -23.00 13.15
CA ASN A 113 -5.64 -21.71 13.13
C ASN A 113 -5.43 -21.32 11.66
N LEU A 114 -5.97 -20.18 11.25
CA LEU A 114 -5.90 -19.71 9.86
C LEU A 114 -5.13 -18.39 9.80
N VAL A 115 -4.13 -18.35 8.93
CA VAL A 115 -3.53 -17.11 8.45
C VAL A 115 -4.08 -16.79 7.07
N VAL A 116 -4.78 -15.66 6.97
CA VAL A 116 -5.40 -15.19 5.73
C VAL A 116 -4.59 -14.04 5.17
N ILE A 117 -4.04 -14.18 3.97
CA ILE A 117 -3.27 -13.13 3.30
C ILE A 117 -4.10 -12.60 2.13
N GLY A 118 -4.59 -11.36 2.22
CA GLY A 118 -5.44 -10.80 1.17
C GLY A 118 -5.93 -9.40 1.47
N GLY A 119 -6.89 -8.93 0.69
CA GLY A 119 -7.52 -7.62 0.89
C GLY A 119 -8.74 -7.66 1.81
N ASP A 120 -9.42 -6.51 1.92
CA ASP A 120 -10.60 -6.30 2.77
C ASP A 120 -11.68 -7.38 2.61
N GLY A 121 -12.06 -7.72 1.38
CA GLY A 121 -13.10 -8.73 1.12
C GLY A 121 -12.72 -10.13 1.61
N SER A 122 -11.44 -10.50 1.49
CA SER A 122 -10.95 -11.80 1.95
C SER A 122 -10.95 -11.88 3.47
N LEU A 123 -10.57 -10.80 4.15
CA LEU A 123 -10.56 -10.71 5.61
C LEU A 123 -11.98 -10.65 6.20
N THR A 124 -12.90 -9.93 5.55
CA THR A 124 -14.33 -9.92 5.89
C THR A 124 -14.92 -11.34 5.83
N GLY A 125 -14.63 -12.08 4.76
CA GLY A 125 -15.08 -13.47 4.60
C GLY A 125 -14.50 -14.40 5.67
N ALA A 126 -13.26 -14.16 6.11
CA ALA A 126 -12.62 -14.91 7.18
C ALA A 126 -13.34 -14.70 8.52
N ASN A 127 -13.66 -13.45 8.86
CA ASN A 127 -14.38 -13.16 10.10
C ASN A 127 -15.79 -13.79 10.11
N LEU A 128 -16.53 -13.70 9.01
CA LEU A 128 -17.83 -14.36 8.89
C LEU A 128 -17.70 -15.87 9.13
N PHE A 129 -16.70 -16.49 8.52
CA PHE A 129 -16.44 -17.92 8.69
C PHE A 129 -16.14 -18.31 10.14
N ARG A 130 -15.39 -17.48 10.88
CA ARG A 130 -15.15 -17.65 12.32
C ARG A 130 -16.43 -17.57 13.14
N GLN A 131 -17.29 -16.58 12.86
CA GLN A 131 -18.55 -16.39 13.58
C GLN A 131 -19.51 -17.55 13.36
N GLU A 132 -19.58 -18.06 12.12
CA GLU A 132 -20.42 -19.21 11.78
C GLU A 132 -19.83 -20.56 12.24
N TRP A 133 -18.55 -20.62 12.60
CA TRP A 133 -17.81 -21.85 12.88
C TRP A 133 -18.54 -22.84 13.81
N PRO A 134 -19.07 -22.44 14.99
CA PRO A 134 -19.77 -23.38 15.87
C PRO A 134 -21.00 -24.00 15.19
N SER A 135 -21.79 -23.18 14.50
CA SER A 135 -23.01 -23.59 13.80
C SER A 135 -22.71 -24.49 12.60
N LEU A 136 -21.58 -24.27 11.90
CA LEU A 136 -21.12 -25.14 10.82
C LEU A 136 -20.72 -26.51 11.36
N LEU A 137 -19.99 -26.57 12.48
CA LEU A 137 -19.61 -27.84 13.08
C LEU A 137 -20.81 -28.61 13.64
N ASP A 138 -21.81 -27.92 14.20
CA ASP A 138 -23.03 -28.57 14.68
C ASP A 138 -23.82 -29.20 13.52
N SER A 139 -23.87 -28.53 12.36
CA SER A 139 -24.47 -29.10 11.14
C SER A 139 -23.70 -30.30 10.60
N LEU A 140 -22.36 -30.25 10.61
CA LEU A 140 -21.50 -31.37 10.21
C LEU A 140 -21.62 -32.59 11.14
N LEU A 141 -21.85 -32.33 12.43
CA LEU A 141 -22.11 -33.40 13.40
C LEU A 141 -23.47 -34.06 13.16
N GLN A 142 -24.49 -33.27 12.82
CA GLN A 142 -25.82 -33.77 12.48
C GLN A 142 -25.84 -34.58 11.18
N SER A 143 -25.04 -34.18 10.18
CA SER A 143 -24.88 -34.93 8.92
C SER A 143 -24.00 -36.18 9.05
N GLY A 144 -23.34 -36.37 10.21
CA GLY A 144 -22.42 -37.49 10.45
C GLY A 144 -21.07 -37.36 9.75
N GLU A 145 -20.74 -36.18 9.20
CA GLU A 145 -19.46 -35.92 8.51
C GLU A 145 -18.29 -35.73 9.49
N ILE A 146 -18.57 -35.35 10.74
CA ILE A 146 -17.57 -35.28 11.81
C ILE A 146 -18.06 -36.00 13.08
N THR A 147 -17.12 -36.48 13.89
CA THR A 147 -17.39 -37.11 15.18
C THR A 147 -17.60 -36.09 16.29
N LYS A 148 -18.24 -36.50 17.39
CA LYS A 148 -18.39 -35.67 18.61
C LYS A 148 -17.03 -35.25 19.18
N GLU A 149 -16.04 -36.13 19.11
CA GLU A 149 -14.67 -35.89 19.57
C GLU A 149 -13.97 -34.81 18.72
N GLN A 150 -14.10 -34.87 17.39
CA GLN A 150 -13.59 -33.84 16.50
C GLN A 150 -14.27 -32.49 16.73
N ARG A 151 -15.60 -32.50 16.91
CA ARG A 151 -16.37 -31.29 17.22
C ARG A 151 -15.89 -30.61 18.51
N GLU A 152 -15.58 -31.37 19.55
CA GLU A 152 -15.10 -30.78 20.81
C GLU A 152 -13.64 -30.33 20.70
N LYS A 153 -12.78 -31.16 20.09
CA LYS A 153 -11.36 -30.84 19.91
C LYS A 153 -11.12 -29.60 19.03
N TYR A 154 -11.95 -29.38 18.02
CA TYR A 154 -11.80 -28.29 17.04
C TYR A 154 -12.88 -27.20 17.18
N LYS A 155 -13.45 -27.06 18.37
CA LYS A 155 -14.55 -26.13 18.68
C LYS A 155 -14.28 -24.67 18.35
N TYR A 156 -13.02 -24.23 18.41
CA TYR A 156 -12.62 -22.84 18.19
C TYR A 156 -11.78 -22.69 16.93
N LEU A 157 -12.08 -21.66 16.15
CA LEU A 157 -11.30 -21.24 14.99
C LEU A 157 -10.62 -19.90 15.31
N HIS A 158 -9.29 -19.87 15.24
CA HIS A 158 -8.51 -18.65 15.40
C HIS A 158 -8.07 -18.13 14.04
N ILE A 159 -8.16 -16.80 13.85
CA ILE A 159 -7.84 -16.14 12.59
C ILE A 159 -6.88 -14.98 12.84
N ALA A 160 -5.80 -14.96 12.06
CA ALA A 160 -4.91 -13.81 11.90
C ALA A 160 -4.90 -13.38 10.43
N GLY A 161 -5.27 -12.12 10.18
CA GLY A 161 -5.26 -11.50 8.87
C GLY A 161 -3.94 -10.78 8.58
N LEU A 162 -3.47 -10.90 7.35
CA LEU A 162 -2.39 -10.09 6.78
C LEU A 162 -2.93 -9.37 5.55
N VAL A 163 -2.69 -8.06 5.46
CA VAL A 163 -3.18 -7.27 4.34
C VAL A 163 -2.20 -7.34 3.17
N GLY A 164 -2.52 -8.14 2.17
CA GLY A 164 -1.81 -8.22 0.90
C GLY A 164 -2.57 -7.47 -0.18
N SER A 165 -2.15 -6.24 -0.46
CA SER A 165 -2.79 -5.32 -1.41
C SER A 165 -1.74 -4.33 -1.92
N ILE A 166 -1.80 -3.97 -3.20
CA ILE A 166 -0.98 -2.89 -3.73
C ILE A 166 -1.59 -1.52 -3.42
N ASP A 167 -2.91 -1.47 -3.19
CA ASP A 167 -3.71 -0.25 -3.20
C ASP A 167 -3.52 0.60 -1.92
N ASN A 168 -3.00 0.00 -0.84
CA ASN A 168 -2.95 0.58 0.52
C ASN A 168 -4.32 1.09 1.01
N ASP A 169 -5.35 0.28 0.75
CA ASP A 169 -6.75 0.63 0.93
C ASP A 169 -7.34 0.20 2.29
N PHE A 170 -6.59 -0.56 3.09
CA PHE A 170 -7.06 -1.09 4.38
C PHE A 170 -6.73 -0.14 5.54
N CYS A 171 -7.75 0.27 6.28
CA CYS A 171 -7.58 1.18 7.42
C CYS A 171 -6.96 0.47 8.63
N GLY A 172 -6.05 1.15 9.31
CA GLY A 172 -5.34 0.62 10.48
C GLY A 172 -3.94 0.08 10.19
N THR A 173 -3.47 0.14 8.94
CA THR A 173 -2.07 -0.11 8.60
C THR A 173 -1.45 1.09 7.90
N ASP A 174 -0.19 1.39 8.23
CA ASP A 174 0.57 2.43 7.52
C ASP A 174 0.89 2.01 6.09
N MET A 175 1.13 0.70 5.89
CA MET A 175 1.50 0.10 4.61
C MET A 175 0.91 -1.31 4.47
N THR A 176 0.39 -1.64 3.30
CA THR A 176 0.01 -3.00 2.91
C THR A 176 1.14 -3.71 2.18
N ILE A 177 1.19 -5.04 2.29
CA ILE A 177 2.19 -5.86 1.59
C ILE A 177 1.95 -5.73 0.08
N GLY A 178 2.92 -5.16 -0.63
CA GLY A 178 2.97 -5.00 -2.08
C GLY A 178 2.87 -3.57 -2.59
N THR A 179 2.48 -2.61 -1.73
CA THR A 179 2.36 -1.20 -2.15
C THR A 179 3.70 -0.62 -2.59
N ASP A 180 4.78 -0.86 -1.83
CA ASP A 180 6.10 -0.35 -2.17
C ASP A 180 6.63 -0.97 -3.48
N SER A 181 6.42 -2.27 -3.67
CA SER A 181 6.77 -2.96 -4.92
C SER A 181 5.99 -2.43 -6.12
N ALA A 182 4.69 -2.16 -5.97
CA ALA A 182 3.88 -1.56 -7.02
C ALA A 182 4.37 -0.15 -7.37
N LEU A 183 4.70 0.67 -6.36
CA LEU A 183 5.32 1.99 -6.57
C LEU A 183 6.63 1.88 -7.35
N HIS A 184 7.50 0.90 -7.07
CA HIS A 184 8.70 0.67 -7.88
C HIS A 184 8.36 0.41 -9.34
N ARG A 185 7.33 -0.41 -9.64
CA ARG A 185 6.91 -0.68 -11.03
C ARG A 185 6.41 0.59 -11.72
N ILE A 186 5.65 1.42 -11.01
CA ILE A 186 5.11 2.67 -11.55
C ILE A 186 6.24 3.65 -11.85
N ILE A 187 7.18 3.83 -10.92
CA ILE A 187 8.29 4.78 -11.08
C ILE A 187 9.26 4.32 -12.16
N GLU A 188 9.60 3.03 -12.23
CA GLU A 188 10.41 2.51 -13.34
C GLU A 188 9.79 2.80 -14.72
N ALA A 189 8.46 2.67 -14.84
CA ALA A 189 7.76 2.97 -16.07
C ALA A 189 7.75 4.48 -16.38
N ILE A 190 7.56 5.32 -15.37
CA ILE A 190 7.60 6.79 -15.54
C ILE A 190 9.00 7.24 -15.95
N ASP A 191 10.05 6.79 -15.26
CA ASP A 191 11.43 7.17 -15.55
C ASP A 191 11.84 6.73 -16.96
N ALA A 192 11.40 5.56 -17.41
CA ALA A 192 11.59 5.11 -18.79
C ALA A 192 10.92 6.05 -19.80
N ILE A 193 9.72 6.56 -19.49
CA ILE A 193 8.95 7.47 -20.36
C ILE A 193 9.52 8.90 -20.34
N VAL A 194 10.03 9.38 -19.22
CA VAL A 194 10.57 10.75 -19.06
C VAL A 194 11.61 11.06 -20.14
N SER A 195 12.49 10.10 -20.45
CA SER A 195 13.54 10.26 -21.47
C SER A 195 12.99 10.57 -22.88
N THR A 196 11.92 9.89 -23.28
CA THR A 196 11.25 10.11 -24.59
C THR A 196 10.32 11.33 -24.56
N ALA A 197 9.69 11.59 -23.41
CA ALA A 197 8.81 12.75 -23.21
C ALA A 197 9.55 14.08 -23.35
N TYR A 198 10.74 14.17 -22.74
CA TYR A 198 11.58 15.37 -22.77
C TYR A 198 12.06 15.72 -24.18
N SER A 199 12.33 14.70 -25.00
CA SER A 199 12.82 14.85 -26.37
C SER A 199 11.76 15.48 -27.30
N HIS A 200 10.49 15.09 -27.14
CA HIS A 200 9.41 15.51 -28.05
C HIS A 200 8.48 16.57 -27.46
N GLN A 201 8.79 17.10 -26.29
CA GLN A 201 7.94 18.06 -25.61
C GLN A 201 6.50 17.56 -25.41
N ARG A 202 6.33 16.33 -24.92
CA ARG A 202 5.01 15.67 -24.82
C ARG A 202 4.38 15.79 -23.43
N THR A 203 3.06 15.64 -23.42
CA THR A 203 2.27 15.44 -22.20
C THR A 203 1.93 13.96 -22.06
N PHE A 204 2.25 13.37 -20.92
CA PHE A 204 1.97 11.97 -20.61
C PHE A 204 0.94 11.86 -19.50
N ILE A 205 -0.08 11.05 -19.75
CA ILE A 205 -1.11 10.71 -18.78
C ILE A 205 -0.86 9.27 -18.36
N MET A 206 -0.53 9.07 -17.09
CA MET A 206 -0.21 7.79 -16.49
C MET A 206 -1.41 7.32 -15.68
N GLU A 207 -2.08 6.26 -16.13
CA GLU A 207 -3.17 5.64 -15.38
C GLU A 207 -2.61 4.56 -14.44
N VAL A 208 -2.86 4.75 -13.14
CA VAL A 208 -2.36 3.88 -12.06
C VAL A 208 -3.51 3.17 -11.34
N MET A 209 -3.23 1.97 -10.83
CA MET A 209 -4.19 1.19 -10.05
C MET A 209 -4.45 1.85 -8.68
N GLY A 210 -5.46 1.34 -7.98
CA GLY A 210 -5.82 1.80 -6.63
C GLY A 210 -7.28 1.56 -6.27
N ARG A 211 -8.09 1.08 -7.20
CA ARG A 211 -9.55 0.90 -7.15
C ARG A 211 -10.25 2.17 -6.67
N GLN A 212 -10.54 2.27 -5.38
CA GLN A 212 -11.19 3.42 -4.73
C GLN A 212 -10.22 4.13 -3.76
N CYS A 213 -8.92 3.87 -3.89
CA CYS A 213 -7.87 4.46 -3.10
C CYS A 213 -6.84 5.15 -3.99
N GLY A 214 -6.57 6.42 -3.70
CA GLY A 214 -5.60 7.23 -4.43
C GLY A 214 -4.17 7.19 -3.86
N TYR A 215 -3.85 6.29 -2.94
CA TYR A 215 -2.54 6.26 -2.27
C TYR A 215 -1.41 6.10 -3.30
N LEU A 216 -1.51 5.11 -4.19
CA LEU A 216 -0.54 4.89 -5.27
C LEU A 216 -0.40 6.14 -6.15
N ALA A 217 -1.51 6.77 -6.53
CA ALA A 217 -1.49 7.98 -7.37
C ALA A 217 -0.81 9.17 -6.68
N ILE A 218 -1.12 9.45 -5.41
CA ILE A 218 -0.52 10.56 -4.66
C ILE A 218 0.97 10.33 -4.46
N VAL A 219 1.37 9.14 -4.02
CA VAL A 219 2.79 8.85 -3.76
C VAL A 219 3.57 8.88 -5.05
N THR A 220 3.03 8.27 -6.12
CA THR A 220 3.61 8.37 -7.47
C THR A 220 3.81 9.82 -7.88
N ALA A 221 2.77 10.64 -7.77
CA ALA A 221 2.82 12.04 -8.17
C ALA A 221 3.85 12.84 -7.36
N LEU A 222 4.01 12.53 -6.07
CA LEU A 222 5.03 13.12 -5.21
C LEU A 222 6.45 12.72 -5.63
N THR A 223 6.67 11.43 -5.91
CA THR A 223 7.99 10.88 -6.26
C THR A 223 8.40 11.11 -7.71
N SER A 224 7.45 11.39 -8.61
CA SER A 224 7.73 11.65 -10.04
C SER A 224 7.63 13.13 -10.42
N GLU A 225 7.44 14.03 -9.45
CA GLU A 225 7.16 15.46 -9.68
C GLU A 225 6.01 15.72 -10.65
N ALA A 226 4.94 14.92 -10.60
CA ALA A 226 3.84 15.06 -11.55
C ALA A 226 3.15 16.43 -11.45
N ASP A 227 2.90 17.06 -12.59
CA ASP A 227 2.28 18.38 -12.71
C ASP A 227 0.85 18.41 -12.16
N TYR A 228 0.14 17.29 -12.26
CA TYR A 228 -1.22 17.14 -11.77
C TYR A 228 -1.53 15.68 -11.38
N VAL A 229 -2.38 15.50 -10.36
CA VAL A 229 -2.86 14.18 -9.92
C VAL A 229 -4.39 14.19 -9.76
N PHE A 230 -5.03 13.14 -10.23
CA PHE A 230 -6.45 12.86 -9.98
C PHE A 230 -6.56 11.71 -8.98
N CYS A 231 -7.19 11.98 -7.84
CA CYS A 231 -7.30 11.08 -6.70
C CYS A 231 -8.75 11.08 -6.16
N PRO A 232 -9.37 9.91 -5.92
CA PRO A 232 -10.77 9.82 -5.48
C PRO A 232 -11.03 10.45 -4.11
N GLU A 233 -10.08 10.43 -3.18
CA GLU A 233 -10.27 11.01 -1.85
C GLU A 233 -10.21 12.55 -1.84
N SER A 234 -9.59 13.16 -2.85
CA SER A 234 -9.49 14.63 -2.99
C SER A 234 -9.87 15.03 -4.41
N PRO A 235 -11.13 14.83 -4.82
CA PRO A 235 -11.56 15.06 -6.19
C PRO A 235 -11.51 16.55 -6.53
N PRO A 236 -11.13 16.91 -7.76
CA PRO A 236 -11.13 18.30 -8.17
C PRO A 236 -12.59 18.78 -8.40
N PRO A 237 -12.86 20.08 -8.30
CA PRO A 237 -14.16 20.63 -8.67
C PRO A 237 -14.40 20.48 -10.19
N SER A 238 -15.63 20.65 -10.63
CA SER A 238 -16.06 20.42 -12.03
C SER A 238 -15.38 21.36 -13.03
N ASP A 239 -14.77 22.45 -12.57
CA ASP A 239 -13.92 23.35 -13.35
C ASP A 239 -12.47 22.85 -13.53
N TRP A 240 -12.19 21.59 -13.19
CA TRP A 240 -10.87 20.97 -13.35
C TRP A 240 -10.27 21.09 -14.74
N PRO A 241 -11.03 21.08 -15.87
CA PRO A 241 -10.42 21.23 -17.20
C PRO A 241 -9.68 22.55 -17.34
N ILE A 242 -10.28 23.64 -16.85
CA ILE A 242 -9.70 24.99 -16.89
C ILE A 242 -8.47 25.05 -15.99
N LYS A 243 -8.56 24.50 -14.77
CA LYS A 243 -7.45 24.47 -13.81
C LYS A 243 -6.26 23.66 -14.33
N LEU A 244 -6.52 22.51 -14.94
CA LEU A 244 -5.49 21.69 -15.57
C LEU A 244 -4.81 22.47 -16.70
N CYS A 245 -5.58 23.04 -17.63
CA CYS A 245 -5.03 23.77 -18.76
C CYS A 245 -4.15 24.95 -18.32
N ASN A 246 -4.65 25.78 -17.41
CA ASN A 246 -3.90 26.90 -16.85
C ASN A 246 -2.60 26.45 -16.18
N LYS A 247 -2.65 25.33 -15.46
CA LYS A 247 -1.48 24.75 -14.78
C LYS A 247 -0.41 24.32 -15.79
N LEU A 248 -0.80 23.56 -16.82
CA LEU A 248 0.11 23.05 -17.84
C LEU A 248 0.73 24.18 -18.70
N GLU A 249 -0.05 25.20 -19.05
CA GLU A 249 0.48 26.37 -19.76
C GLU A 249 1.53 27.12 -18.95
N GLN A 250 1.30 27.27 -17.65
CA GLN A 250 2.26 27.94 -16.78
C GLN A 250 3.55 27.12 -16.61
N GLU A 251 3.47 25.79 -16.53
CA GLU A 251 4.64 24.90 -16.54
C GLU A 251 5.44 25.06 -17.83
N ARG A 252 4.77 25.04 -18.98
CA ARG A 252 5.40 25.28 -20.29
C ARG A 252 6.08 26.64 -20.37
N ALA A 253 5.39 27.69 -19.92
CA ALA A 253 5.94 29.04 -19.89
C ALA A 253 7.14 29.18 -18.93
N ALA A 254 7.22 28.36 -17.88
CA ALA A 254 8.36 28.28 -16.98
C ALA A 254 9.55 27.48 -17.55
N GLY A 255 9.44 27.00 -18.79
CA GLY A 255 10.49 26.25 -19.49
C GLY A 255 10.43 24.74 -19.30
N GLN A 256 9.39 24.22 -18.62
CA GLN A 256 9.23 22.78 -18.47
C GLN A 256 8.93 22.13 -19.81
N ARG A 257 9.73 21.13 -20.18
CA ARG A 257 9.64 20.49 -21.50
C ARG A 257 8.68 19.32 -21.53
N LEU A 258 8.36 18.71 -20.39
CA LEU A 258 7.48 17.55 -20.31
C LEU A 258 6.38 17.82 -19.28
N ASN A 259 5.19 17.26 -19.48
CA ASN A 259 4.17 17.25 -18.43
C ASN A 259 3.75 15.81 -18.12
N ILE A 260 3.68 15.46 -16.85
CA ILE A 260 3.19 14.18 -16.34
C ILE A 260 1.92 14.42 -15.53
N ILE A 261 0.85 13.73 -15.91
CA ILE A 261 -0.42 13.73 -15.21
C ILE A 261 -0.66 12.31 -14.70
N ILE A 262 -0.88 12.17 -13.40
CA ILE A 262 -1.22 10.87 -12.80
C ILE A 262 -2.73 10.78 -12.63
N VAL A 263 -3.34 9.70 -13.10
CA VAL A 263 -4.77 9.44 -12.98
C VAL A 263 -4.97 8.13 -12.24
N ALA A 264 -5.55 8.16 -11.04
CA ALA A 264 -6.00 6.94 -10.37
C ALA A 264 -7.16 6.31 -11.16
N GLU A 265 -7.21 4.98 -11.25
CA GLU A 265 -8.30 4.27 -11.97
C GLU A 265 -9.70 4.59 -11.43
N GLY A 266 -9.80 4.96 -10.15
CA GLY A 266 -11.05 5.40 -9.50
C GLY A 266 -11.26 6.91 -9.45
N ALA A 267 -10.53 7.71 -10.25
CA ALA A 267 -10.65 9.16 -10.22
C ALA A 267 -12.07 9.63 -10.54
N ILE A 268 -12.55 10.59 -9.74
CA ILE A 268 -13.87 11.23 -9.88
C ILE A 268 -13.73 12.74 -9.66
N ASP A 269 -14.70 13.51 -10.13
CA ASP A 269 -14.88 14.92 -9.72
C ASP A 269 -15.75 15.02 -8.45
N ARG A 270 -15.94 16.26 -7.94
CA ARG A 270 -16.79 16.53 -6.76
C ARG A 270 -18.27 16.23 -6.98
N ASP A 271 -18.72 16.14 -8.23
CA ASP A 271 -20.09 15.76 -8.56
C ASP A 271 -20.28 14.24 -8.54
N GLY A 272 -19.19 13.47 -8.56
CA GLY A 272 -19.15 12.02 -8.59
C GLY A 272 -19.02 11.45 -10.00
N VAL A 273 -18.71 12.30 -10.99
CA VAL A 273 -18.52 11.87 -12.38
C VAL A 273 -17.12 11.28 -12.53
N PRO A 274 -16.98 10.06 -13.10
CA PRO A 274 -15.67 9.48 -13.37
C PRO A 274 -14.80 10.34 -14.27
N ILE A 275 -13.53 10.52 -13.90
CA ILE A 275 -12.52 11.20 -14.71
C ILE A 275 -11.59 10.14 -15.30
N THR A 276 -11.73 9.86 -16.60
CA THR A 276 -10.87 8.89 -17.30
C THR A 276 -9.63 9.55 -17.90
N ALA A 277 -8.58 8.76 -18.14
CA ALA A 277 -7.39 9.23 -18.85
C ALA A 277 -7.72 9.81 -20.24
N GLU A 278 -8.72 9.27 -20.94
CA GLU A 278 -9.17 9.80 -22.23
C GLU A 278 -9.87 11.16 -22.08
N ASN A 279 -10.67 11.37 -21.03
CA ASN A 279 -11.25 12.70 -20.77
C ASN A 279 -10.15 13.75 -20.55
N VAL A 280 -9.13 13.42 -19.76
CA VAL A 280 -7.98 14.30 -19.52
C VAL A 280 -7.23 14.59 -20.82
N LYS A 281 -6.98 13.57 -21.64
CA LYS A 281 -6.32 13.74 -22.95
C LYS A 281 -7.12 14.65 -23.86
N GLN A 282 -8.44 14.45 -23.97
CA GLN A 282 -9.31 15.28 -24.81
C GLN A 282 -9.23 16.75 -24.38
N VAL A 283 -9.30 17.03 -23.07
CA VAL A 283 -9.15 18.39 -22.53
C VAL A 283 -7.80 19.01 -22.91
N VAL A 284 -6.69 18.28 -22.76
CA VAL A 284 -5.35 18.80 -23.09
C VAL A 284 -5.21 19.05 -24.60
N VAL A 285 -5.67 18.12 -25.43
CA VAL A 285 -5.57 18.23 -26.90
C VAL A 285 -6.46 19.35 -27.43
N ASP A 286 -7.71 19.45 -26.97
CA ASP A 286 -8.64 20.43 -27.50
C ASP A 286 -8.27 21.86 -27.13
N ASN A 287 -7.86 22.08 -25.88
CA ASN A 287 -7.60 23.41 -25.35
C ASN A 287 -6.16 23.87 -25.56
N LEU A 288 -5.17 22.96 -25.41
CA LEU A 288 -3.74 23.33 -25.46
C LEU A 288 -3.01 22.88 -26.73
N LYS A 289 -3.64 22.03 -27.55
CA LYS A 289 -3.04 21.47 -28.78
C LYS A 289 -1.68 20.77 -28.55
N GLN A 290 -1.45 20.22 -27.36
CA GLN A 290 -0.21 19.51 -27.01
C GLN A 290 -0.27 18.03 -27.47
N ASP A 291 0.85 17.48 -27.99
CA ASP A 291 0.97 16.05 -28.29
C ASP A 291 0.91 15.25 -26.97
N THR A 292 -0.20 14.54 -26.79
CA THR A 292 -0.57 13.91 -25.53
C THR A 292 -0.72 12.40 -25.70
N ARG A 293 -0.11 11.63 -24.80
CA ARG A 293 -0.13 10.16 -24.82
C ARG A 293 -0.64 9.61 -23.50
N ILE A 294 -1.46 8.57 -23.58
CA ILE A 294 -1.94 7.82 -22.41
C ILE A 294 -1.10 6.55 -22.29
N THR A 295 -0.67 6.24 -21.08
CA THR A 295 -0.08 4.95 -20.73
C THR A 295 -0.89 4.36 -19.58
N VAL A 296 -1.61 3.28 -19.87
CA VAL A 296 -2.29 2.48 -18.85
C VAL A 296 -1.34 1.38 -18.41
N LEU A 297 -0.78 1.50 -17.21
CA LEU A 297 0.21 0.54 -16.70
C LEU A 297 -0.41 -0.84 -16.43
N GLY A 298 -1.68 -0.86 -16.02
CA GLY A 298 -2.42 -2.09 -15.74
C GLY A 298 -1.69 -3.03 -14.78
N HIS A 299 -1.70 -4.32 -15.10
CA HIS A 299 -1.21 -5.40 -14.22
C HIS A 299 0.31 -5.46 -14.06
N VAL A 300 1.09 -4.67 -14.80
CA VAL A 300 2.54 -4.53 -14.55
C VAL A 300 2.79 -4.12 -13.09
N GLN A 301 1.87 -3.33 -12.51
CA GLN A 301 1.91 -2.86 -11.12
C GLN A 301 1.81 -3.99 -10.08
N ARG A 302 1.25 -5.15 -10.44
CA ARG A 302 1.17 -6.34 -9.58
C ARG A 302 2.29 -7.35 -9.81
N GLY A 303 2.96 -7.23 -10.96
CA GLY A 303 4.03 -8.12 -11.38
C GLY A 303 5.41 -7.74 -10.84
N GLY A 304 6.42 -8.52 -11.24
CA GLY A 304 7.81 -8.27 -10.83
C GLY A 304 8.16 -8.88 -9.46
N SER A 305 9.41 -8.67 -9.05
CA SER A 305 9.90 -9.15 -7.76
C SER A 305 9.51 -8.19 -6.64
N PRO A 306 9.23 -8.69 -5.41
CA PRO A 306 9.00 -7.81 -4.27
C PRO A 306 10.24 -7.00 -3.94
N SER A 307 10.03 -5.75 -3.56
CA SER A 307 11.06 -4.84 -3.05
C SER A 307 11.63 -5.36 -1.73
N ALA A 308 12.75 -4.78 -1.29
CA ALA A 308 13.32 -5.12 0.02
C ALA A 308 12.32 -4.83 1.16
N PHE A 309 11.58 -3.72 1.06
CA PHE A 309 10.58 -3.32 2.04
C PHE A 309 9.48 -4.39 2.17
N ASP A 310 8.84 -4.79 1.06
CA ASP A 310 7.75 -5.77 1.10
C ASP A 310 8.21 -7.17 1.51
N ARG A 311 9.46 -7.54 1.21
CA ARG A 311 10.05 -8.80 1.73
C ARG A 311 10.17 -8.77 3.24
N VAL A 312 10.72 -7.68 3.79
CA VAL A 312 10.89 -7.51 5.24
C VAL A 312 9.54 -7.40 5.94
N LEU A 313 8.63 -6.60 5.39
CA LEU A 313 7.27 -6.41 5.91
C LEU A 313 6.52 -7.74 5.96
N GLY A 314 6.44 -8.46 4.83
CA GLY A 314 5.80 -9.77 4.77
C GLY A 314 6.42 -10.76 5.75
N CYS A 315 7.76 -10.77 5.90
CA CYS A 315 8.41 -11.66 6.87
C CYS A 315 8.03 -11.33 8.32
N ARG A 316 8.05 -10.04 8.69
CA ARG A 316 7.73 -9.59 10.05
C ARG A 316 6.27 -9.89 10.38
N MET A 317 5.36 -9.52 9.50
CA MET A 317 3.92 -9.74 9.69
C MET A 317 3.57 -11.23 9.71
N GLY A 318 4.17 -12.05 8.84
CA GLY A 318 3.93 -13.49 8.80
C GLY A 318 4.39 -14.21 10.07
N ALA A 319 5.51 -13.81 10.65
CA ALA A 319 5.97 -14.34 11.94
C ALA A 319 5.03 -13.91 13.08
N GLU A 320 4.65 -12.63 13.12
CA GLU A 320 3.75 -12.08 14.13
C GLU A 320 2.34 -12.69 14.06
N ALA A 321 1.84 -13.02 12.88
CA ALA A 321 0.54 -13.70 12.71
C ALA A 321 0.54 -15.09 13.37
N VAL A 322 1.65 -15.82 13.28
CA VAL A 322 1.79 -17.11 13.97
C VAL A 322 1.80 -16.90 15.48
N MET A 323 2.52 -15.90 15.97
CA MET A 323 2.53 -15.56 17.40
C MET A 323 1.13 -15.20 17.91
N ALA A 324 0.41 -14.35 17.19
CA ALA A 324 -0.96 -13.97 17.50
C ALA A 324 -1.88 -15.20 17.61
N LEU A 325 -1.78 -16.15 16.68
CA LEU A 325 -2.57 -17.39 16.73
C LEU A 325 -2.18 -18.30 17.90
N MET A 326 -0.90 -18.35 18.26
CA MET A 326 -0.44 -19.23 19.33
C MET A 326 -0.79 -18.70 20.73
N GLU A 327 -0.85 -17.38 20.87
CA GLU A 327 -1.28 -16.66 22.08
C GLU A 327 -2.82 -16.52 22.18
N ALA A 328 -3.55 -16.77 21.09
CA ALA A 328 -5.00 -16.62 21.07
C ALA A 328 -5.70 -17.59 22.03
N THR A 329 -6.68 -17.04 22.75
CA THR A 329 -7.63 -17.77 23.62
C THR A 329 -9.02 -17.81 22.94
N PRO A 330 -9.97 -18.62 23.46
CA PRO A 330 -11.34 -18.64 22.94
C PRO A 330 -12.03 -17.27 22.89
N ASP A 331 -11.69 -16.37 23.81
CA ASP A 331 -12.25 -15.02 23.92
C ASP A 331 -11.48 -13.99 23.07
N THR A 332 -10.35 -14.39 22.48
CA THR A 332 -9.56 -13.50 21.62
C THR A 332 -10.27 -13.30 20.29
N GLU A 333 -10.54 -12.04 19.95
CA GLU A 333 -11.13 -11.69 18.65
C GLU A 333 -10.15 -11.95 17.49
N ALA A 334 -10.70 -12.09 16.28
CA ALA A 334 -9.87 -12.16 15.09
C ALA A 334 -9.08 -10.85 14.94
N CYS A 335 -7.79 -10.95 14.66
CA CYS A 335 -6.92 -9.79 14.51
C CYS A 335 -6.37 -9.67 13.09
N VAL A 336 -5.98 -8.45 12.73
CA VAL A 336 -5.12 -8.16 11.59
C VAL A 336 -3.77 -7.75 12.13
N VAL A 337 -2.71 -8.39 11.65
CA VAL A 337 -1.36 -7.91 11.88
C VAL A 337 -1.12 -6.75 10.92
N SER A 338 -0.63 -5.66 11.47
CA SER A 338 -0.49 -4.37 10.80
C SER A 338 0.89 -3.76 11.08
N LEU A 339 1.26 -2.73 10.33
CA LEU A 339 2.43 -1.89 10.58
C LEU A 339 1.96 -0.54 11.12
N ASP A 340 2.44 -0.16 12.30
CA ASP A 340 2.27 1.18 12.89
C ASP A 340 3.62 1.67 13.41
N GLY A 341 4.09 2.81 12.91
CA GLY A 341 5.36 3.40 13.37
C GLY A 341 6.56 2.49 13.16
N ASN A 342 6.57 1.72 12.07
CA ASN A 342 7.56 0.68 11.76
C ASN A 342 7.63 -0.46 12.80
N GLN A 343 6.57 -0.69 13.58
CA GLN A 343 6.40 -1.83 14.47
C GLN A 343 5.21 -2.69 14.05
N ALA A 344 5.30 -4.00 14.28
CA ALA A 344 4.20 -4.90 14.01
C ALA A 344 3.20 -4.81 15.17
N VAL A 345 1.94 -4.53 14.86
CA VAL A 345 0.86 -4.41 15.85
C VAL A 345 -0.31 -5.33 15.46
N ARG A 346 -1.12 -5.71 16.44
CA ARG A 346 -2.33 -6.53 16.24
C ARG A 346 -3.54 -5.64 16.47
N LEU A 347 -4.41 -5.54 15.48
CA LEU A 347 -5.63 -4.75 15.55
C LEU A 347 -6.87 -5.63 15.43
N PRO A 348 -8.00 -5.29 16.07
CA PRO A 348 -9.26 -6.00 15.86
C PRO A 348 -9.67 -5.96 14.40
N LEU A 349 -9.88 -7.13 13.80
CA LEU A 349 -10.15 -7.24 12.36
C LEU A 349 -11.40 -6.45 11.94
N MET A 350 -12.48 -6.54 12.73
CA MET A 350 -13.75 -5.90 12.37
C MET A 350 -13.70 -4.39 12.47
N GLU A 351 -12.97 -3.84 13.44
CA GLU A 351 -12.77 -2.39 13.53
C GLU A 351 -12.07 -1.84 12.27
N CYS A 352 -11.04 -2.54 11.79
CA CYS A 352 -10.32 -2.15 10.57
C CYS A 352 -11.22 -2.22 9.32
N VAL A 353 -12.03 -3.28 9.20
CA VAL A 353 -12.98 -3.46 8.08
C VAL A 353 -14.05 -2.36 8.09
N GLU A 354 -14.63 -2.06 9.26
CA GLU A 354 -15.64 -1.03 9.42
C GLU A 354 -15.10 0.36 9.07
N ARG A 355 -13.90 0.68 9.54
CA ARG A 355 -13.22 1.93 9.17
C ARG A 355 -12.94 2.02 7.67
N THR A 356 -12.58 0.92 7.03
CA THR A 356 -12.37 0.86 5.57
C THR A 356 -13.66 1.16 4.80
N LYS A 357 -14.78 0.55 5.22
CA LYS A 357 -16.11 0.85 4.66
C LYS A 357 -16.55 2.29 4.92
N ALA A 358 -16.21 2.86 6.07
CA ALA A 358 -16.51 4.25 6.40
C ALA A 358 -15.84 5.24 5.42
N VAL A 359 -14.66 4.93 4.89
CA VAL A 359 -14.03 5.76 3.84
C VAL A 359 -14.87 5.75 2.56
N ALA A 360 -15.30 4.57 2.11
CA ALA A 360 -16.15 4.46 0.92
C ALA A 360 -17.47 5.24 1.10
N GLN A 361 -18.10 5.10 2.26
CA GLN A 361 -19.31 5.86 2.60
C GLN A 361 -19.06 7.36 2.62
N ALA A 362 -17.95 7.82 3.21
CA ALA A 362 -17.59 9.23 3.24
C ALA A 362 -17.42 9.82 1.83
N MET A 363 -16.81 9.06 0.90
CA MET A 363 -16.69 9.47 -0.50
C MET A 363 -18.07 9.51 -1.21
N THR A 364 -18.93 8.52 -0.98
CA THR A 364 -20.31 8.52 -1.51
C THR A 364 -21.13 9.70 -0.98
N ASP A 365 -20.98 10.03 0.30
CA ASP A 365 -21.63 11.18 0.95
C ASP A 365 -21.00 12.53 0.57
N LYS A 366 -19.97 12.55 -0.29
CA LYS A 366 -19.20 13.74 -0.67
C LYS A 366 -18.51 14.45 0.51
N LYS A 367 -18.19 13.72 1.58
CA LYS A 367 -17.44 14.17 2.76
C LYS A 367 -15.93 13.95 2.55
N TRP A 368 -15.34 14.71 1.62
CA TRP A 368 -13.96 14.51 1.14
C TRP A 368 -12.90 14.68 2.24
N GLU A 369 -13.03 15.69 3.09
CA GLU A 369 -12.10 15.92 4.20
C GLU A 369 -12.10 14.75 5.18
N LEU A 370 -13.27 14.18 5.47
CA LEU A 370 -13.41 12.99 6.31
C LEU A 370 -12.78 11.76 5.65
N ALA A 371 -12.97 11.57 4.33
CA ALA A 371 -12.35 10.45 3.60
C ALA A 371 -10.82 10.50 3.71
N VAL A 372 -10.21 11.68 3.52
CA VAL A 372 -8.75 11.88 3.69
C VAL A 372 -8.31 11.61 5.12
N GLN A 373 -9.07 12.08 6.12
CA GLN A 373 -8.75 11.84 7.54
C GLN A 373 -8.81 10.35 7.91
N LEU A 374 -9.83 9.64 7.42
CA LEU A 374 -10.03 8.22 7.69
C LEU A 374 -8.93 7.33 7.07
N ARG A 375 -8.37 7.71 5.91
CA ARG A 375 -7.17 7.06 5.33
C ARG A 375 -5.93 7.18 6.22
N GLY A 376 -5.89 8.17 7.10
CA GLY A 376 -4.85 8.34 8.10
C GLY A 376 -3.90 9.51 7.84
N ARG A 377 -3.05 9.77 8.84
CA ARG A 377 -2.16 10.94 8.86
C ARG A 377 -1.11 10.90 7.75
N SER A 378 -0.60 9.71 7.42
CA SER A 378 0.39 9.52 6.36
C SER A 378 -0.17 9.94 4.98
N PHE A 379 -1.39 9.50 4.66
CA PHE A 379 -2.09 9.87 3.43
C PHE A 379 -2.31 11.39 3.34
N ALA A 380 -2.87 11.99 4.39
CA ALA A 380 -3.13 13.43 4.43
C ALA A 380 -1.85 14.25 4.26
N ARG A 381 -0.76 13.85 4.94
CA ARG A 381 0.53 14.53 4.84
C ARG A 381 1.14 14.41 3.45
N ASN A 382 1.04 13.25 2.80
CA ASN A 382 1.53 13.06 1.44
C ASN A 382 0.75 13.95 0.44
N LEU A 383 -0.57 14.03 0.58
CA LEU A 383 -1.42 14.88 -0.26
C LEU A 383 -1.11 16.37 -0.07
N GLU A 384 -0.94 16.82 1.16
CA GLU A 384 -0.59 18.21 1.48
C GLU A 384 0.81 18.56 0.94
N THR A 385 1.79 17.69 1.18
CA THR A 385 3.16 17.86 0.69
C THR A 385 3.17 17.94 -0.84
N TYR A 386 2.45 17.06 -1.52
CA TYR A 386 2.28 17.13 -2.97
C TYR A 386 1.70 18.48 -3.41
N LYS A 387 0.56 18.91 -2.86
CA LYS A 387 -0.10 20.18 -3.20
C LYS A 387 0.79 21.41 -2.97
N MET A 388 1.70 21.33 -2.00
CA MET A 388 2.65 22.40 -1.70
C MET A 388 3.79 22.41 -2.74
N LEU A 389 4.42 21.26 -2.95
CA LEU A 389 5.61 21.13 -3.79
C LEU A 389 5.33 21.26 -5.29
N THR A 390 4.12 20.97 -5.76
CA THR A 390 3.76 21.10 -7.18
C THR A 390 3.36 22.52 -7.58
N ARG A 391 3.38 23.51 -6.69
CA ARG A 391 3.13 24.90 -7.12
C ARG A 391 4.24 25.38 -8.05
N LEU A 392 3.88 26.24 -9.00
CA LEU A 392 4.83 26.84 -9.96
C LEU A 392 5.61 28.00 -9.39
N LYS A 393 4.92 28.76 -8.53
CA LYS A 393 5.42 29.97 -7.92
C LYS A 393 5.11 29.90 -6.43
N PRO A 394 5.95 30.52 -5.61
CA PRO A 394 5.65 30.63 -4.20
C PRO A 394 4.39 31.49 -3.96
N PRO A 395 3.72 31.36 -2.80
CA PRO A 395 2.52 32.12 -2.48
C PRO A 395 2.81 33.62 -2.46
N ARG A 396 2.05 34.42 -3.23
CA ARG A 396 2.20 35.90 -3.23
C ARG A 396 2.06 36.52 -1.83
N SER A 397 1.27 35.90 -0.96
CA SER A 397 1.05 36.34 0.42
C SER A 397 2.28 36.21 1.33
N ALA A 398 3.33 35.52 0.90
CA ALA A 398 4.56 35.37 1.68
C ALA A 398 5.63 36.41 1.30
N PHE A 399 5.39 37.22 0.24
CA PHE A 399 6.37 38.15 -0.32
C PHE A 399 5.76 39.56 -0.44
N ASP A 400 6.59 40.57 -0.27
CA ASP A 400 6.24 41.97 -0.53
C ASP A 400 6.24 42.29 -2.04
N GLU A 401 5.86 43.52 -2.41
CA GLU A 401 5.84 43.97 -3.81
C GLU A 401 7.21 43.95 -4.49
N SER A 402 8.31 43.92 -3.72
CA SER A 402 9.68 43.80 -4.22
C SER A 402 10.15 42.35 -4.36
N GLY A 403 9.30 41.38 -3.99
CA GLY A 403 9.61 39.95 -4.04
C GLY A 403 10.48 39.48 -2.87
N LYS A 404 10.56 40.25 -1.78
CA LYS A 404 11.25 39.88 -0.54
C LYS A 404 10.26 39.26 0.44
N GLY A 405 10.68 38.22 1.16
CA GLY A 405 9.85 37.57 2.16
C GLY A 405 9.39 38.56 3.24
N LEU A 406 8.09 38.58 3.56
CA LEU A 406 7.52 39.53 4.52
C LEU A 406 8.09 39.37 5.94
N GLU A 407 8.32 38.13 6.38
CA GLU A 407 8.87 37.78 7.71
C GLU A 407 9.81 36.54 7.66
N GLY A 408 10.50 36.32 6.54
CA GLY A 408 11.26 35.10 6.29
C GLY A 408 12.64 35.04 6.95
N TYR A 409 13.04 33.84 7.41
CA TYR A 409 14.41 33.55 7.83
C TYR A 409 15.34 33.40 6.62
N THR A 410 16.65 33.55 6.86
CA THR A 410 17.69 33.14 5.91
C THR A 410 18.23 31.79 6.32
N LEU A 411 18.05 30.78 5.47
CA LEU A 411 18.40 29.40 5.73
C LEU A 411 19.44 28.92 4.72
N ALA A 412 20.29 27.98 5.12
CA ALA A 412 21.26 27.36 4.22
C ALA A 412 21.12 25.83 4.25
N VAL A 413 21.39 25.19 3.12
CA VAL A 413 21.40 23.73 2.96
C VAL A 413 22.71 23.28 2.33
N MET A 414 23.28 22.19 2.85
CA MET A 414 24.51 21.58 2.35
C MET A 414 24.48 20.07 2.55
N HIS A 415 25.26 19.36 1.75
CA HIS A 415 25.49 17.93 1.91
C HIS A 415 26.81 17.68 2.63
N ILE A 416 26.82 16.73 3.57
CA ILE A 416 28.03 16.28 4.26
C ILE A 416 28.06 14.75 4.24
N GLY A 417 29.18 14.19 3.82
CA GLY A 417 29.39 12.74 3.73
C GLY A 417 29.36 12.22 2.30
N ALA A 418 29.36 10.88 2.17
CA ALA A 418 29.28 10.23 0.87
C ALA A 418 27.90 10.47 0.21
N PRO A 419 27.84 10.60 -1.13
CA PRO A 419 26.57 10.71 -1.84
C PRO A 419 25.61 9.57 -1.50
N ALA A 420 24.33 9.90 -1.31
CA ALA A 420 23.28 8.94 -1.02
C ALA A 420 21.99 9.29 -1.79
N CYS A 421 21.35 8.28 -2.37
CA CYS A 421 20.10 8.45 -3.10
C CYS A 421 19.04 9.14 -2.22
N GLY A 422 18.41 10.18 -2.76
CA GLY A 422 17.39 10.97 -2.05
C GLY A 422 17.91 12.26 -1.43
N MET A 423 19.22 12.51 -1.43
CA MET A 423 19.81 13.82 -1.06
C MET A 423 19.18 14.97 -1.86
N ASN A 424 19.08 14.81 -3.19
CA ASN A 424 18.49 15.82 -4.07
C ASN A 424 16.98 16.02 -3.81
N ALA A 425 16.24 14.93 -3.59
CA ALA A 425 14.83 14.99 -3.22
C ALA A 425 14.60 15.75 -1.90
N ALA A 426 15.49 15.55 -0.92
CA ALA A 426 15.46 16.27 0.35
C ALA A 426 15.75 17.76 0.18
N VAL A 427 16.78 18.14 -0.59
CA VAL A 427 17.10 19.55 -0.89
C VAL A 427 15.94 20.23 -1.60
N ARG A 428 15.37 19.58 -2.61
CA ARG A 428 14.21 20.12 -3.33
C ARG A 428 13.04 20.41 -2.40
N SER A 429 12.69 19.43 -1.56
CA SER A 429 11.60 19.58 -0.59
C SER A 429 11.90 20.72 0.38
N PHE A 430 13.12 20.78 0.93
CA PHE A 430 13.56 21.84 1.82
C PHE A 430 13.48 23.23 1.18
N VAL A 431 14.10 23.40 0.00
CA VAL A 431 14.14 24.68 -0.73
C VAL A 431 12.73 25.17 -1.04
N ARG A 432 11.86 24.32 -1.64
CA ARG A 432 10.49 24.72 -1.97
C ARG A 432 9.65 25.03 -0.73
N ASN A 433 9.78 24.28 0.36
CA ASN A 433 9.04 24.55 1.59
C ASN A 433 9.47 25.87 2.26
N CYS A 434 10.77 26.16 2.28
CA CYS A 434 11.28 27.42 2.83
C CYS A 434 10.80 28.62 1.99
N ILE A 435 10.95 28.55 0.67
CA ILE A 435 10.48 29.62 -0.22
C ILE A 435 8.95 29.77 -0.13
N TYR A 436 8.19 28.67 0.05
CA TYR A 436 6.75 28.73 0.26
C TYR A 436 6.36 29.56 1.50
N ARG A 437 7.16 29.51 2.56
CA ARG A 437 6.98 30.29 3.79
C ARG A 437 7.45 31.74 3.67
N GLY A 438 8.14 32.10 2.58
CA GLY A 438 8.79 33.41 2.41
C GLY A 438 10.25 33.45 2.85
N ASP A 439 10.85 32.32 3.21
CA ASP A 439 12.26 32.26 3.63
C ASP A 439 13.20 32.35 2.41
N THR A 440 14.40 32.91 2.62
CA THR A 440 15.47 32.90 1.60
C THR A 440 16.39 31.71 1.84
N VAL A 441 16.69 30.94 0.80
CA VAL A 441 17.51 29.72 0.92
C VAL A 441 18.83 29.88 0.16
N TYR A 442 19.92 29.51 0.81
CA TYR A 442 21.24 29.39 0.21
C TYR A 442 21.67 27.92 0.10
N GLY A 443 22.18 27.52 -1.05
CA GLY A 443 22.83 26.24 -1.28
C GLY A 443 24.33 26.42 -1.10
N ILE A 444 24.93 25.64 -0.22
CA ILE A 444 26.37 25.58 -0.05
C ILE A 444 26.86 24.36 -0.82
N HIS A 445 27.68 24.60 -1.84
CA HIS A 445 28.25 23.55 -2.68
C HIS A 445 29.48 22.94 -2.01
N ASP A 446 29.84 21.71 -2.37
CA ASP A 446 31.05 21.01 -1.91
C ASP A 446 31.17 20.88 -0.37
N GLY A 447 30.03 20.84 0.32
CA GLY A 447 29.94 20.64 1.77
C GLY A 447 30.74 21.68 2.56
N VAL A 448 31.56 21.20 3.50
CA VAL A 448 32.34 22.06 4.40
C VAL A 448 33.47 22.79 3.67
N GLU A 449 34.10 22.15 2.67
CA GLU A 449 35.18 22.78 1.91
C GLU A 449 34.66 23.95 1.08
N GLY A 450 33.54 23.77 0.39
CA GLY A 450 32.91 24.86 -0.33
C GLY A 450 32.36 25.93 0.61
N LEU A 451 31.91 25.59 1.82
CA LEU A 451 31.56 26.59 2.84
C LEU A 451 32.77 27.48 3.20
N ILE A 452 33.93 26.87 3.46
CA ILE A 452 35.17 27.59 3.77
C ILE A 452 35.60 28.47 2.58
N ALA A 453 35.42 27.97 1.36
CA ALA A 453 35.72 28.70 0.12
C ALA A 453 34.69 29.77 -0.25
N GLY A 454 33.57 29.87 0.48
CA GLY A 454 32.48 30.81 0.18
C GLY A 454 31.66 30.42 -1.05
N ASN A 455 31.64 29.13 -1.43
CA ASN A 455 30.85 28.59 -2.53
C ASN A 455 29.35 28.47 -2.14
N VAL A 456 28.71 29.63 -2.01
CA VAL A 456 27.34 29.79 -1.53
C VAL A 456 26.50 30.49 -2.59
N GLN A 457 25.40 29.85 -3.00
CA GLN A 457 24.49 30.35 -4.03
C GLN A 457 23.06 30.51 -3.47
N VAL A 458 22.34 31.55 -3.88
CA VAL A 458 20.90 31.65 -3.60
C VAL A 458 20.15 30.59 -4.41
N MET A 459 19.34 29.77 -3.74
CA MET A 459 18.53 28.73 -4.37
C MET A 459 17.14 29.28 -4.69
N LYS A 460 16.72 29.16 -5.95
CA LYS A 460 15.39 29.54 -6.43
C LYS A 460 14.49 28.32 -6.57
N TRP A 461 13.18 28.59 -6.67
CA TRP A 461 12.15 27.56 -6.87
C TRP A 461 12.42 26.66 -8.08
N SER A 462 12.93 27.25 -9.16
CA SER A 462 13.25 26.59 -10.42
C SER A 462 14.49 25.71 -10.35
N ASP A 463 15.46 26.05 -9.49
CA ASP A 463 16.80 25.46 -9.49
C ASP A 463 16.79 23.99 -9.03
N VAL A 464 15.76 23.61 -8.27
CA VAL A 464 15.55 22.27 -7.72
C VAL A 464 14.50 21.46 -8.49
N THR A 465 14.10 21.91 -9.68
CA THR A 465 13.13 21.19 -10.52
C THR A 465 13.75 19.92 -11.10
N GLY A 466 13.06 18.79 -11.01
CA GLY A 466 13.53 17.50 -11.54
C GLY A 466 14.55 16.79 -10.65
N TRP A 467 14.78 17.28 -9.43
CA TRP A 467 15.74 16.72 -8.46
C TRP A 467 15.21 15.49 -7.72
N VAL A 468 13.89 15.21 -7.71
CA VAL A 468 13.36 14.06 -6.94
C VAL A 468 13.91 12.73 -7.43
N GLY A 469 14.04 12.56 -8.75
CA GLY A 469 14.54 11.31 -9.35
C GLY A 469 16.06 11.24 -9.52
N GLN A 470 16.81 12.26 -9.07
CA GLN A 470 18.28 12.29 -9.25
C GLN A 470 19.01 11.69 -8.05
N GLY A 471 19.88 10.72 -8.33
CA GLY A 471 20.68 9.97 -7.35
C GLY A 471 21.78 10.77 -6.67
#